data_AF-A0A8T4A1U4-F1
#
_entry.id   AF-A0A8T4A1U4-F1
#
_cell.length_a   1.000
_cell.length_b   1.000
_cell.length_c   1.000
_cell.angle_alpha   90.00
_cell.angle_beta   90.00
_cell.angle_gamma   90.00
#
_symmetry.space_group_name_H-M   'P 1'
#
loop_
_entity.id
_entity.type
_entity.pdbx_description
1 polymer ?
#
loop_
_entity_poly.entity_id
_entity_poly.type
_entity_poly.pdbx_seq_one_letter_code
_entity_poly.pdbx_strand_id
1 'polypeptide(L)'
;MYKYAIELFYSEEDEGYIAVVPELLGCSAFGKTEEEALREAKVAIELWLETAKKEGRDIPQPHGKELLNALYENTFRTTCPQRAGV
;
A
#
# COMPACT_ATOMS: atom_id res chain seq x y z
N MET A 1 15.61 3.18 -6.02
CA MET A 1 14.39 3.77 -5.46
C MET A 1 13.33 2.68 -5.42
N TYR A 2 12.99 2.18 -4.23
CA TYR A 2 12.01 1.12 -4.08
C TYR A 2 10.61 1.70 -4.35
N LYS A 3 9.78 0.97 -5.09
CA LYS A 3 8.44 1.41 -5.50
C LYS A 3 7.38 0.57 -4.79
N TYR A 4 7.27 0.76 -3.47
CA TYR A 4 6.22 0.12 -2.68
C TYR A 4 4.86 0.74 -3.01
N ALA A 5 3.80 -0.08 -2.95
CA ALA A 5 2.44 0.41 -3.02
C ALA A 5 2.10 1.21 -1.76
N ILE A 6 1.42 2.35 -1.92
CA ILE A 6 0.94 3.17 -0.82
C ILE A 6 -0.58 3.25 -0.97
N GLU A 7 -1.28 2.80 0.05
CA GLU A 7 -2.73 2.98 0.18
C GLU A 7 -2.99 4.29 0.92
N LEU A 8 -3.75 5.18 0.30
CA LEU A 8 -4.08 6.49 0.84
C LEU A 8 -5.59 6.59 1.03
N PHE A 9 -6.02 6.94 2.24
CA PHE A 9 -7.44 7.13 2.56
C PHE A 9 -7.62 8.22 3.61
N TYR A 10 -8.81 8.81 3.65
CA TYR A 10 -9.18 9.78 4.67
C TYR A 10 -9.72 9.05 5.91
N SER A 11 -9.29 9.45 7.10
CA SER A 11 -9.78 9.01 8.40
C SER A 11 -10.58 10.13 9.04
N GLU A 12 -11.86 9.88 9.30
CA GLU A 12 -12.70 10.81 10.06
C GLU A 12 -12.28 10.87 11.54
N GLU A 13 -11.72 9.79 12.10
CA GLU A 13 -11.26 9.74 13.49
C GLU A 13 -10.01 10.60 13.71
N ASP A 14 -9.11 10.65 12.72
CA ASP A 14 -7.88 11.46 12.77
C ASP A 14 -8.03 12.82 12.06
N GLU A 15 -9.21 13.10 11.51
CA GLU A 15 -9.53 14.31 10.72
C GLU A 15 -8.47 14.60 9.63
N GLY A 16 -7.97 13.56 8.95
CA GLY A 16 -6.89 13.69 7.99
C GLY A 16 -6.64 12.44 7.15
N TYR A 17 -5.62 12.51 6.31
CA TYR A 17 -5.23 11.42 5.41
C TYR A 17 -4.21 10.49 6.07
N ILE A 18 -4.47 9.20 5.95
CA ILE A 18 -3.56 8.13 6.36
C ILE A 18 -3.00 7.48 5.10
N ALA A 19 -1.68 7.32 5.08
CA ALA A 19 -0.94 6.61 4.06
C ALA A 19 -0.33 5.34 4.67
N VAL A 20 -0.69 4.17 4.17
CA VAL A 20 -0.22 2.87 4.66
C VAL A 20 0.53 2.13 3.57
N VAL A 21 1.63 1.49 3.94
CA VAL A 21 2.42 0.65 3.03
C VAL A 21 2.20 -0.81 3.40
N PRO A 22 1.24 -1.52 2.77
CA PRO A 22 0.86 -2.88 3.18
C PRO A 22 2.01 -3.88 3.12
N GLU A 23 2.99 -3.64 2.24
CA GLU A 23 4.16 -4.48 2.08
C GLU A 23 5.19 -4.33 3.21
N LEU A 24 5.22 -3.15 3.85
CA LEU A 24 6.11 -2.83 4.96
C LEU A 24 5.29 -2.78 6.24
N LEU A 25 5.14 -3.93 6.91
CA LEU A 25 4.33 -4.02 8.13
C LEU A 25 4.75 -2.95 9.15
N GLY A 26 3.76 -2.18 9.61
CA GLY A 26 3.95 -1.08 10.55
C GLY A 26 4.45 0.23 9.94
N CYS A 27 4.61 0.31 8.61
CA CYS A 27 4.95 1.55 7.92
C CYS A 27 3.67 2.28 7.50
N SER A 28 3.35 3.34 8.24
CA SER A 28 2.24 4.25 7.95
C SER A 28 2.64 5.69 8.26
N ALA A 29 1.94 6.62 7.65
CA ALA A 29 2.11 8.05 7.87
C ALA A 29 0.75 8.76 7.84
N PHE A 30 0.73 9.96 8.40
CA PHE A 30 -0.45 10.81 8.50
C PHE A 30 -0.14 12.20 7.93
N GLY A 31 -1.15 12.85 7.36
CA GLY A 31 -1.08 14.25 6.97
C GLY A 31 -2.46 14.86 6.83
N LYS A 32 -2.57 16.17 6.99
CA LYS A 32 -3.86 16.88 6.83
C LYS A 32 -4.32 16.93 5.39
N THR A 33 -3.39 16.78 4.45
CA THR A 33 -3.66 16.68 3.01
C THR A 33 -3.08 15.39 2.45
N GLU A 34 -3.60 14.98 1.30
CA GLU A 34 -3.09 13.83 0.53
C GLU A 34 -1.59 13.94 0.26
N GLU A 35 -1.15 15.14 -0.13
CA GLU A 35 0.26 15.43 -0.45
C GLU A 35 1.17 15.37 0.78
N GLU A 36 0.66 15.81 1.94
CA GLU A 36 1.38 15.72 3.21
C GLU A 36 1.54 14.26 3.63
N ALA A 37 0.44 13.51 3.68
CA ALA A 37 0.45 12.10 4.06
C ALA A 37 1.37 11.27 3.14
N LEU A 38 1.33 11.53 1.82
CA LEU A 38 2.18 10.86 0.85
C LEU A 38 3.68 11.21 1.02
N ARG A 39 3.99 12.45 1.38
CA ARG A 39 5.37 12.89 1.65
C ARG A 39 5.91 12.20 2.90
N GLU A 40 5.14 12.21 3.97
CA GLU A 40 5.51 11.55 5.22
C GLU A 40 5.64 10.03 5.04
N ALA A 41 4.79 9.41 4.21
CA ALA A 41 4.92 7.98 3.87
C ALA A 41 6.24 7.65 3.17
N LYS A 42 6.71 8.52 2.26
CA LYS A 42 8.01 8.32 1.60
C LYS A 42 9.16 8.35 2.60
N VAL A 43 9.12 9.29 3.55
CA VAL A 43 10.11 9.38 4.64
C VAL A 43 10.05 8.14 5.51
N ALA A 44 8.83 7.69 5.89
CA ALA A 44 8.63 6.49 6.70
C ALA A 44 9.18 5.23 6.01
N ILE A 45 9.00 5.08 4.69
CA ILE A 45 9.57 3.98 3.90
C ILE A 45 11.10 4.01 3.96
N GLU A 46 11.73 5.16 3.75
CA GLU A 46 13.19 5.28 3.81
C GLU A 46 13.72 4.88 5.18
N LEU A 47 13.12 5.41 6.26
CA LEU A 47 13.48 5.08 7.63
C LEU A 47 13.29 3.59 7.95
N TRP A 48 12.19 3.00 7.49
CA TRP A 48 11.91 1.58 7.68
C TRP A 48 12.99 0.73 7.02
N LEU A 49 13.36 1.05 5.77
CA LEU A 49 14.41 0.34 5.04
C LEU A 49 15.79 0.50 5.68
N GLU A 50 16.14 1.70 6.13
CA GLU A 50 17.40 1.93 6.84
C GLU A 50 17.47 1.14 8.14
N THR A 51 16.37 1.08 8.89
CA THR A 51 16.27 0.35 10.15
C THR A 51 16.35 -1.16 9.90
N ALA A 52 15.61 -1.66 8.91
CA ALA A 52 15.66 -3.07 8.51
C ALA A 52 17.09 -3.50 8.12
N LYS A 53 17.81 -2.66 7.36
CA LYS A 53 19.23 -2.92 7.02
C LYS A 53 20.12 -2.97 8.26
N LYS A 54 19.96 -2.02 9.19
CA LYS A 54 20.77 -1.95 10.43
C LYS A 54 20.54 -3.16 11.34
N GLU A 55 19.31 -3.63 11.41
CA GLU A 55 18.92 -4.77 12.24
C GLU A 55 19.08 -6.12 11.52
N GLY A 56 19.48 -6.14 10.25
CA GLY A 56 19.62 -7.36 9.46
C GLY A 56 18.28 -8.06 9.18
N ARG A 57 17.18 -7.31 9.16
CA ARG A 57 15.85 -7.83 8.82
C ARG A 57 15.75 -8.05 7.31
N ASP A 58 14.95 -9.06 6.93
CA ASP A 58 14.64 -9.32 5.53
C ASP A 58 13.76 -8.18 4.97
N ILE A 59 14.14 -7.65 3.82
CA ILE A 59 13.43 -6.53 3.18
C ILE A 59 12.53 -7.11 2.10
N PRO A 60 11.19 -7.00 2.26
CA PRO A 60 10.27 -7.54 1.27
C PRO A 60 10.44 -6.80 -0.06
N GLN A 61 10.35 -7.55 -1.16
CA GLN A 61 10.40 -6.95 -2.49
C GLN A 61 9.09 -6.21 -2.79
N PRO A 62 9.17 -5.03 -3.44
CA PRO A 62 7.97 -4.31 -3.87
C PRO A 62 7.26 -5.04 -5.01
N HIS A 63 6.00 -5.39 -4.82
CA HIS A 63 5.12 -6.02 -5.79
C HIS A 63 4.48 -4.98 -6.74
N GLY A 64 4.54 -3.69 -6.39
CA GLY A 64 4.03 -2.61 -7.22
C GLY A 64 2.55 -2.78 -7.58
N LYS A 65 2.25 -2.91 -8.88
CA LYS A 65 0.86 -3.05 -9.39
C LYS A 65 0.28 -4.46 -9.25
N GLU A 66 1.07 -5.46 -8.90
CA GLU A 66 0.60 -6.85 -8.85
C GLU A 66 -0.46 -7.07 -7.77
N LEU A 67 -0.37 -6.36 -6.63
CA LEU A 67 -1.42 -6.34 -5.61
C LEU A 67 -2.74 -5.78 -6.15
N LEU A 68 -2.68 -4.72 -6.95
CA LEU A 68 -3.85 -4.12 -7.57
C LEU A 68 -4.50 -5.08 -8.58
N ASN A 69 -3.67 -5.74 -9.41
CA ASN A 69 -4.15 -6.71 -10.39
C ASN A 69 -4.88 -7.89 -9.73
N ALA A 70 -4.34 -8.43 -8.63
CA ALA A 70 -4.95 -9.52 -7.88
C ALA A 70 -6.36 -9.16 -7.36
N LEU A 71 -6.57 -7.92 -6.90
CA LEU A 71 -7.88 -7.44 -6.45
C LEU A 71 -8.88 -7.29 -7.61
N TYR A 72 -8.45 -6.78 -8.77
CA TYR A 72 -9.32 -6.65 -9.94
C TYR A 72 -9.71 -8.03 -10.50
N GLU A 73 -8.76 -8.95 -10.70
CA GLU A 73 -9.05 -10.26 -11.29
C GLU A 73 -10.04 -11.10 -10.46
N ASN A 74 -9.98 -10.99 -9.13
CA ASN A 74 -10.92 -11.68 -8.23
C ASN A 74 -12.35 -11.11 -8.32
N THR A 75 -12.48 -9.82 -8.55
CA THR A 75 -13.77 -9.11 -8.64
C THR A 75 -14.48 -9.36 -9.99
N PHE A 76 -13.72 -9.56 -11.07
CA PHE A 76 -14.27 -9.86 -12.40
C PHE A 76 -14.71 -11.31 -12.59
N ARG A 77 -14.17 -12.28 -11.82
CA ARG A 77 -14.61 -13.68 -11.88
C ARG A 77 -16.01 -13.91 -11.32
N THR A 78 -16.44 -13.11 -10.35
CA THR A 78 -17.72 -13.29 -9.64
C THR A 78 -18.90 -12.61 -10.33
N THR A 79 -18.65 -11.67 -11.25
CA THR A 79 -19.72 -10.90 -11.93
C THR A 79 -20.05 -11.41 -13.33
N CYS A 80 -19.27 -12.35 -13.87
CA CYS A 80 -19.59 -13.01 -15.13
C CYS A 80 -19.96 -14.47 -14.88
N PRO A 81 -21.24 -14.79 -14.56
CA PRO A 81 -21.68 -16.18 -14.60
C PRO A 81 -21.46 -16.66 -16.03
N GLN A 82 -20.63 -17.69 -16.17
CA GLN A 82 -20.42 -18.37 -17.43
C GLN A 82 -21.79 -18.61 -18.07
N ARG A 83 -21.98 -18.13 -19.30
CA ARG A 83 -23.09 -18.54 -20.16
C ARG A 83 -23.12 -20.06 -20.12
N ALA A 84 -24.07 -20.60 -19.35
CA ALA A 84 -24.52 -21.97 -19.47
C ALA A 84 -24.90 -22.17 -20.94
N GLY A 85 -24.46 -23.30 -21.50
CA GLY A 85 -24.55 -23.57 -22.92
C GLY A 85 -25.94 -23.35 -23.51
N VAL A 86 -25.93 -22.86 -24.74
CA VAL A 86 -26.96 -23.05 -25.76
C VAL A 86 -26.25 -23.40 -27.05
#